data_AF-Q5B1S7-F1
#
_entry.id   AF-Q5B1S7-F1
#
_cell.length_a   1.000
_cell.length_b   1.000
_cell.length_c   1.000
_cell.angle_alpha   90.00
_cell.angle_beta   90.00
_cell.angle_gamma   90.00
#
_symmetry.space_group_name_H-M   'P 1'
#
loop_
_entity.id
_entity.type
_entity.pdbx_description
1 polymer ?
#
loop_
_entity_poly.entity_id
_entity_poly.type
_entity_poly.pdbx_seq_one_letter_code
_entity_poly.pdbx_strand_id
1 'polypeptide(L)'
;MIFTQETGSDLIVNGTQGHPIKLDRERDSNQIRKLQVPILTLFLMPLAPYTSTARPVQTAVPPDTIWSRVTEDEFREHLVTLEKQTNAVLMDVLTAETDDEQQDSSSLSLPLKREKQVADDFAYIAAVTEGAQSVAAVCLEQHISTSLALNHPTLVILVAGMDILDEKVKEMLQAVVAELQSLSQAEATTEVIFQLIIQQHEQKLLGRLRSRKWTKPKHLARTHKKPLWQDFDNLLHRVQHVFAKKSERDVREAIGTSIGEIGNMFKDFEVSGTETAQSLQELVKATFVWCKSPLIGAYASRLETAGDTRQVAAAIKTLRQLEKIGAYWRIAQDLVAMAKQYKQVFQRIHLEYVTPYASIPTSIAYESWARTCHVHAEIQLVVELAKSASQQAANPSTVMVRPRTIGTSKYLCYLCYLFLRYHGEFQLLNSHGRLYDQWTVPDLAEYSTATRNKFAAVLESMDEHVVQQIKETQCIIWRPEPMTSRQNLLLLGAEPVVDTLEAGVDELSMS
;
A
#
# COMPACT_ATOMS: atom_id res chain seq x y z
N MET A 1 -16.81 6.06 1.38
CA MET A 1 -16.38 5.63 2.74
C MET A 1 -16.74 4.17 2.89
N ILE A 2 -15.77 3.27 2.68
CA ILE A 2 -15.99 1.82 2.79
C ILE A 2 -16.13 1.47 4.27
N PHE A 3 -17.35 1.12 4.71
CA PHE A 3 -17.59 0.41 5.95
C PHE A 3 -17.63 -1.08 5.65
N THR A 4 -16.63 -1.82 6.11
CA THR A 4 -16.76 -3.27 6.29
C THR A 4 -17.75 -3.52 7.43
N GLN A 5 -18.97 -3.95 7.12
CA GLN A 5 -19.85 -4.62 8.07
C GLN A 5 -20.08 -6.05 7.59
N GLU A 6 -19.42 -7.00 8.24
CA GLU A 6 -19.78 -8.41 8.17
C GLU A 6 -21.14 -8.59 8.85
N THR A 7 -22.07 -9.19 8.13
CA THR A 7 -23.41 -9.54 8.59
C THR A 7 -23.34 -10.65 9.63
N GLY A 8 -23.73 -10.33 10.87
CA GLY A 8 -24.05 -11.30 11.92
C GLY A 8 -25.56 -11.27 12.18
N SER A 9 -26.26 -12.23 11.59
CA SER A 9 -27.63 -12.61 11.92
C SER A 9 -27.67 -13.28 13.29
N ASP A 10 -28.50 -12.78 14.21
CA ASP A 10 -29.25 -13.55 15.21
C ASP A 10 -30.22 -12.62 15.96
N LEU A 11 -31.50 -12.69 15.60
CA LEU A 11 -32.63 -12.06 16.31
C LEU A 11 -33.27 -13.14 17.20
N ILE A 12 -32.98 -13.09 18.50
CA ILE A 12 -33.84 -13.70 19.52
C ILE A 12 -34.79 -12.62 20.02
N VAL A 13 -36.07 -12.83 19.75
CA VAL A 13 -37.20 -12.02 20.21
C VAL A 13 -37.39 -12.24 21.71
N ASN A 14 -37.41 -11.16 22.49
CA ASN A 14 -38.25 -11.07 23.68
C ASN A 14 -38.53 -9.59 23.95
N GLY A 15 -39.80 -9.21 23.81
CA GLY A 15 -40.28 -7.86 24.02
C GLY A 15 -40.59 -7.57 25.48
N THR A 16 -40.62 -6.28 25.82
CA THR A 16 -41.56 -5.72 26.79
C THR A 16 -41.66 -4.20 26.58
N GLN A 17 -42.87 -3.72 26.82
CA GLN A 17 -43.45 -2.42 26.51
C GLN A 17 -42.92 -1.25 27.36
N GLY A 18 -43.10 -0.02 26.88
CA GLY A 18 -43.02 1.20 27.71
C GLY A 18 -43.06 2.49 26.90
N HIS A 19 -44.23 3.15 26.86
CA HIS A 19 -44.52 4.45 26.22
C HIS A 19 -44.07 5.66 27.09
N PRO A 20 -44.17 6.93 26.60
CA PRO A 20 -43.18 7.98 26.82
C PRO A 20 -43.65 9.10 27.78
N ILE A 21 -42.72 9.99 28.18
CA ILE A 21 -43.04 11.27 28.82
C ILE A 21 -42.27 12.41 28.14
N LYS A 22 -43.03 13.36 27.60
CA LYS A 22 -42.60 14.72 27.19
C LYS A 22 -42.35 15.59 28.43
N LEU A 23 -41.44 16.55 28.33
CA LEU A 23 -41.55 17.82 29.07
C LEU A 23 -40.76 18.93 28.35
N ASP A 24 -41.50 19.95 27.93
CA ASP A 24 -41.06 21.27 27.50
C ASP A 24 -40.39 22.06 28.62
N ARG A 25 -39.49 22.99 28.28
CA ARG A 25 -39.47 24.36 28.84
C ARG A 25 -38.56 25.31 28.07
N GLU A 26 -39.19 26.39 27.59
CA GLU A 26 -38.62 27.63 27.04
C GLU A 26 -38.03 28.57 28.13
N ARG A 27 -37.41 29.65 27.61
CA ARG A 27 -37.04 30.98 28.20
C ARG A 27 -35.58 31.10 28.66
N ASP A 28 -34.86 32.20 28.44
CA ASP A 28 -35.26 33.56 28.04
C ASP A 28 -34.09 34.34 27.43
N SER A 29 -34.44 35.43 26.75
CA SER A 29 -33.56 36.37 26.04
C SER A 29 -32.88 37.40 26.95
N ASN A 30 -31.75 37.97 26.54
CA ASN A 30 -31.48 39.40 26.78
C ASN A 30 -30.40 39.98 25.83
N GLN A 31 -30.80 41.05 25.13
CA GLN A 31 -29.94 41.96 24.36
C GLN A 31 -29.49 43.14 25.23
N ILE A 32 -28.27 43.64 25.02
CA ILE A 32 -27.89 45.03 25.29
C ILE A 32 -27.04 45.55 24.12
N ARG A 33 -27.39 46.76 23.64
CA ARG A 33 -26.74 47.52 22.55
C ARG A 33 -25.87 48.66 23.08
N LYS A 34 -25.00 49.17 22.18
CA LYS A 34 -24.31 50.49 22.08
C LYS A 34 -22.88 50.48 22.66
N LEU A 35 -21.82 51.02 22.03
CA LEU A 35 -21.64 52.21 21.18
C LEU A 35 -20.46 52.04 20.18
N GLN A 36 -20.36 52.96 19.22
CA GLN A 36 -19.46 53.00 18.07
C GLN A 36 -18.68 54.35 18.08
N VAL A 37 -17.34 54.34 17.96
CA VAL A 37 -16.48 55.48 17.52
C VAL A 37 -15.16 54.89 16.94
N PRO A 38 -14.52 55.47 15.90
CA PRO A 38 -13.68 54.75 14.94
C PRO A 38 -12.17 54.87 15.21
N ILE A 39 -11.41 53.82 14.89
CA ILE A 39 -9.94 53.86 14.86
C ILE A 39 -9.48 53.57 13.42
N LEU A 40 -8.75 54.54 12.86
CA LEU A 40 -7.98 54.42 11.62
C LEU A 40 -7.08 53.18 11.69
N THR A 41 -7.28 52.21 10.79
CA THR A 41 -6.34 51.09 10.61
C THR A 41 -5.88 51.09 9.16
N LEU A 42 -4.56 51.19 8.99
CA LEU A 42 -3.86 51.10 7.72
C LEU A 42 -4.23 49.81 6.98
N PHE A 43 -4.32 49.92 5.65
CA PHE A 43 -4.34 48.80 4.72
C PHE A 43 -3.09 47.92 4.93
N LEU A 44 -3.26 46.82 5.65
CA LEU A 44 -2.45 45.62 5.52
C LEU A 44 -3.34 44.59 4.85
N MET A 45 -3.06 44.32 3.57
CA MET A 45 -3.62 43.18 2.88
C MET A 45 -3.31 41.92 3.71
N PRO A 46 -4.30 41.07 4.03
CA PRO A 46 -4.00 39.77 4.61
C PRO A 46 -3.25 38.97 3.56
N LEU A 47 -2.00 38.60 3.85
CA LEU A 47 -1.36 37.46 3.22
C LEU A 47 -2.29 36.27 3.44
N ALA A 48 -2.94 35.82 2.37
CA ALA A 48 -3.80 34.66 2.41
C ALA A 48 -2.99 33.46 2.94
N PRO A 49 -3.52 32.66 3.87
CA PRO A 49 -2.88 31.43 4.27
C PRO A 49 -2.82 30.53 3.03
N TYR A 50 -1.61 30.06 2.69
CA TYR A 50 -1.37 29.05 1.67
C TYR A 50 -2.06 27.75 2.11
N THR A 51 -3.35 27.63 1.82
CA THR A 51 -4.06 26.35 1.88
C THR A 51 -3.71 25.67 0.56
N SER A 52 -2.86 24.65 0.63
CA SER A 52 -2.55 23.83 -0.54
C SER A 52 -3.85 23.14 -0.98
N THR A 53 -4.50 23.69 -2.01
CA THR A 53 -5.74 23.16 -2.56
C THR A 53 -5.42 22.00 -3.50
N ALA A 54 -6.21 20.92 -3.42
CA ALA A 54 -6.08 19.79 -4.33
C ALA A 54 -6.27 20.23 -5.79
N ARG A 55 -5.59 19.56 -6.72
CA ARG A 55 -5.60 19.90 -8.15
C ARG A 55 -6.93 19.56 -8.82
N PRO A 56 -7.42 20.35 -9.78
CA PRO A 56 -8.60 20.00 -10.56
C PRO A 56 -8.34 18.75 -11.43
N VAL A 57 -9.34 17.86 -11.51
CA VAL A 57 -9.25 16.61 -12.29
C VAL A 57 -9.61 16.82 -13.77
N GLN A 58 -10.58 17.69 -14.05
CA GLN A 58 -11.12 17.94 -15.38
C GLN A 58 -10.87 19.40 -15.75
N THR A 59 -9.84 19.64 -16.56
CA THR A 59 -9.55 20.98 -17.12
C THR A 59 -9.59 20.99 -18.65
N ALA A 60 -9.54 19.82 -19.30
CA ALA A 60 -9.69 19.69 -20.74
C ALA A 60 -11.17 19.81 -21.17
N VAL A 61 -11.39 20.19 -22.44
CA VAL A 61 -12.73 20.31 -23.04
C VAL A 61 -12.75 19.61 -24.40
N PRO A 62 -13.89 19.06 -24.85
CA PRO A 62 -13.99 18.48 -26.19
C PRO A 62 -13.58 19.47 -27.29
N PRO A 63 -12.90 19.03 -28.38
CA PRO A 63 -12.51 17.64 -28.68
C PRO A 63 -11.24 17.17 -27.96
N ASP A 64 -10.62 18.05 -27.17
CA ASP A 64 -9.30 17.92 -26.58
C ASP A 64 -9.32 17.15 -25.25
N THR A 65 -9.98 16.00 -25.21
CA THR A 65 -10.14 15.14 -24.01
C THR A 65 -9.48 13.76 -24.17
N ILE A 66 -9.03 13.17 -23.06
CA ILE A 66 -8.60 11.76 -23.03
C ILE A 66 -9.78 10.78 -23.21
N TRP A 67 -11.01 11.22 -22.98
CA TRP A 67 -12.24 10.43 -23.16
C TRP A 67 -12.80 10.50 -24.59
N SER A 68 -11.93 10.76 -25.58
CA SER A 68 -12.33 10.99 -26.97
C SER A 68 -12.66 9.70 -27.74
N ARG A 69 -12.17 8.54 -27.29
CA ARG A 69 -12.41 7.23 -27.92
C ARG A 69 -13.47 6.39 -27.23
N VAL A 70 -13.60 6.55 -25.92
CA VAL A 70 -14.66 5.99 -25.07
C VAL A 70 -15.10 7.07 -24.11
N THR A 71 -16.41 7.26 -23.97
CA THR A 71 -16.93 8.29 -23.05
C THR A 71 -16.72 7.85 -21.60
N GLU A 72 -16.49 8.81 -20.69
CA GLU A 72 -16.29 8.50 -19.27
C GLU A 72 -17.50 7.77 -18.67
N ASP A 73 -18.73 8.14 -19.07
CA ASP A 73 -19.96 7.52 -18.60
C ASP A 73 -20.10 6.06 -19.07
N GLU A 74 -19.85 5.80 -20.36
CA GLU A 74 -19.88 4.44 -20.93
C GLU A 74 -18.87 3.51 -20.23
N PHE A 75 -17.63 3.98 -20.06
CA PHE A 75 -16.60 3.25 -19.33
C PHE A 75 -17.07 2.90 -17.91
N ARG A 76 -17.67 3.86 -17.20
CA ARG A 76 -18.21 3.65 -15.84
C ARG A 76 -19.35 2.65 -15.80
N GLU A 77 -20.28 2.70 -16.75
CA GLU A 77 -21.37 1.73 -16.84
C GLU A 77 -20.85 0.30 -17.03
N HIS A 78 -19.82 0.13 -17.86
CA HIS A 78 -19.13 -1.15 -18.00
C HIS A 78 -18.47 -1.60 -16.69
N LEU A 79 -17.76 -0.71 -15.98
CA LEU A 79 -17.17 -1.04 -14.67
C LEU A 79 -18.22 -1.50 -13.65
N VAL A 80 -19.35 -0.79 -13.54
CA VAL A 80 -20.44 -1.15 -12.61
C VAL A 80 -21.05 -2.50 -12.98
N THR A 81 -21.17 -2.79 -14.28
CA THR A 81 -21.66 -4.09 -14.76
C THR A 81 -20.70 -5.22 -14.38
N LEU A 82 -19.40 -5.00 -14.57
CA LEU A 82 -18.38 -5.97 -14.21
C LEU A 82 -18.29 -6.19 -12.69
N GLU A 83 -18.42 -5.12 -11.90
CA GLU A 83 -18.45 -5.20 -10.43
C GLU A 83 -19.60 -6.08 -9.93
N LYS A 84 -20.81 -5.89 -10.48
CA LYS A 84 -22.00 -6.71 -10.17
C LYS A 84 -21.77 -8.20 -10.43
N GLN A 85 -21.06 -8.53 -11.49
CA GLN A 85 -20.80 -9.92 -11.89
C GLN A 85 -19.71 -10.59 -11.04
N THR A 86 -18.85 -9.82 -10.38
CA THR A 86 -17.58 -10.36 -9.82
C THR A 86 -17.36 -10.03 -8.35
N ASN A 87 -18.31 -9.36 -7.71
CA ASN A 87 -18.17 -8.82 -6.36
C ASN A 87 -16.90 -7.96 -6.22
N ALA A 88 -16.59 -7.18 -7.26
CA ALA A 88 -15.41 -6.34 -7.40
C ALA A 88 -14.04 -7.06 -7.40
N VAL A 89 -13.95 -8.39 -7.46
CA VAL A 89 -12.67 -9.12 -7.38
C VAL A 89 -12.44 -9.94 -8.66
N LEU A 90 -11.63 -9.38 -9.56
CA LEU A 90 -11.47 -9.85 -10.93
C LEU A 90 -10.35 -10.84 -11.16
N MET A 91 -9.40 -10.88 -10.26
CA MET A 91 -8.32 -11.86 -10.31
C MET A 91 -7.76 -12.11 -8.91
N ASP A 92 -7.08 -13.24 -8.77
CA ASP A 92 -6.27 -13.49 -7.59
C ASP A 92 -5.11 -12.50 -7.49
N VAL A 93 -4.47 -12.46 -6.32
CA VAL A 93 -3.32 -11.59 -6.10
C VAL A 93 -2.23 -11.95 -7.10
N LEU A 94 -1.86 -10.98 -7.94
CA LEU A 94 -0.79 -11.10 -8.92
C LEU A 94 0.49 -10.53 -8.32
N THR A 95 1.53 -11.35 -8.26
CA THR A 95 2.90 -10.93 -7.96
C THR A 95 3.75 -11.13 -9.20
N ALA A 96 4.30 -10.04 -9.73
CA ALA A 96 5.22 -10.11 -10.85
C ALA A 96 6.54 -10.72 -10.40
N GLU A 97 6.97 -11.77 -11.10
CA GLU A 97 8.28 -12.37 -10.91
C GLU A 97 9.31 -11.68 -11.82
N THR A 98 10.57 -11.71 -11.38
CA THR A 98 11.72 -11.35 -12.21
C THR A 98 12.63 -12.56 -12.25
N ASP A 99 13.01 -12.99 -13.44
CA ASP A 99 14.19 -13.84 -13.59
C ASP A 99 15.39 -13.04 -13.05
N ASP A 100 15.93 -13.48 -11.91
CA ASP A 100 17.13 -12.89 -11.35
C ASP A 100 18.29 -13.09 -12.35
N GLU A 101 19.21 -12.12 -12.37
CA GLU A 101 20.47 -12.10 -13.14
C GLU A 101 20.45 -11.44 -14.53
N GLN A 102 20.18 -10.14 -14.55
CA GLN A 102 21.11 -9.25 -15.26
C GLN A 102 21.77 -8.33 -14.23
N GLN A 103 22.93 -8.77 -13.74
CA GLN A 103 23.91 -7.88 -13.11
C GLN A 103 24.44 -6.93 -14.20
N ASP A 104 23.65 -5.93 -14.58
CA ASP A 104 24.24 -4.77 -15.23
C ASP A 104 25.06 -4.04 -14.17
N SER A 105 26.36 -4.27 -14.23
CA SER A 105 27.39 -3.78 -13.31
C SER A 105 27.68 -2.28 -13.47
N SER A 106 26.68 -1.48 -13.84
CA SER A 106 26.80 -0.04 -13.81
C SER A 106 26.56 0.43 -12.38
N SER A 107 27.62 0.89 -11.70
CA SER A 107 27.50 1.48 -10.36
C SER A 107 26.65 2.77 -10.32
N LEU A 108 26.27 3.29 -11.49
CA LEU A 108 25.64 4.58 -11.67
C LEU A 108 24.11 4.51 -11.76
N SER A 109 23.52 3.31 -11.85
CA SER A 109 22.06 3.14 -11.88
C SER A 109 21.59 1.90 -11.15
N LEU A 110 20.41 1.96 -10.52
CA LEU A 110 19.78 0.81 -9.88
C LEU A 110 19.32 -0.22 -10.94
N PRO A 111 19.53 -1.52 -10.73
CA PRO A 111 18.82 -2.57 -11.47
C PRO A 111 17.31 -2.50 -11.20
N LEU A 112 16.48 -2.95 -12.15
CA LEU A 112 15.01 -2.84 -12.08
C LEU A 112 14.42 -3.41 -10.76
N LYS A 113 14.86 -4.59 -10.33
CA LYS A 113 14.42 -5.21 -9.08
C LYS A 113 14.76 -4.35 -7.85
N ARG A 114 15.92 -3.68 -7.87
CA ARG A 114 16.36 -2.80 -6.78
C ARG A 114 15.63 -1.46 -6.81
N GLU A 115 15.37 -0.91 -8.00
CA GLU A 115 14.49 0.24 -8.18
C GLU A 115 13.11 -0.04 -7.58
N LYS A 116 12.51 -1.19 -7.92
CA LYS A 116 11.21 -1.60 -7.37
C LYS A 116 11.22 -1.71 -5.85
N GLN A 117 12.24 -2.37 -5.30
CA GLN A 117 12.35 -2.56 -3.85
C GLN A 117 12.44 -1.22 -3.11
N VAL A 118 13.32 -0.32 -3.57
CA VAL A 118 13.48 1.01 -2.95
C VAL A 118 12.18 1.80 -3.06
N ALA A 119 11.52 1.78 -4.23
CA ALA A 119 10.25 2.46 -4.42
C ALA A 119 9.15 1.90 -3.49
N ASP A 120 9.02 0.58 -3.37
CA ASP A 120 8.05 -0.05 -2.46
C ASP A 120 8.32 0.32 -1.00
N ASP A 121 9.58 0.34 -0.60
CA ASP A 121 10.00 0.67 0.76
C ASP A 121 9.63 2.11 1.13
N PHE A 122 9.94 3.06 0.25
CA PHE A 122 9.56 4.46 0.42
C PHE A 122 8.04 4.65 0.41
N ALA A 123 7.32 3.97 -0.50
CA ALA A 123 5.86 4.02 -0.54
C ALA A 123 5.26 3.48 0.78
N TYR A 124 5.80 2.38 1.30
CA TYR A 124 5.33 1.77 2.54
C TYR A 124 5.49 2.71 3.75
N ILE A 125 6.65 3.36 3.89
CA ILE A 125 6.90 4.28 5.01
C ILE A 125 6.23 5.65 4.82
N ALA A 126 5.92 6.07 3.59
CA ALA A 126 5.12 7.27 3.33
C ALA A 126 3.65 7.10 3.77
N ALA A 127 3.14 5.86 3.76
CA ALA A 127 1.80 5.52 4.22
C ALA A 127 1.73 5.40 5.76
N VAL A 128 1.68 6.53 6.49
CA VAL A 128 1.76 6.55 7.97
C VAL A 128 0.44 6.27 8.69
N THR A 129 -0.70 6.50 8.06
CA THR A 129 -2.03 6.34 8.68
C THR A 129 -2.72 5.04 8.25
N GLU A 130 -3.85 4.73 8.89
CA GLU A 130 -4.72 3.61 8.51
C GLU A 130 -5.80 4.05 7.52
N GLY A 131 -6.25 3.12 6.67
CA GLY A 131 -7.37 3.34 5.75
C GLY A 131 -6.98 3.53 4.27
N ALA A 132 -7.99 3.84 3.45
CA ALA A 132 -7.83 4.05 2.00
C ALA A 132 -7.13 5.38 1.68
N GLN A 133 -7.28 6.38 2.54
CA GLN A 133 -6.63 7.69 2.42
C GLN A 133 -5.12 7.66 2.64
N SER A 134 -4.59 6.59 3.23
CA SER A 134 -3.17 6.42 3.51
C SER A 134 -2.45 5.56 2.46
N VAL A 135 -2.96 5.50 1.24
CA VAL A 135 -2.26 4.83 0.14
C VAL A 135 -1.24 5.80 -0.45
N ALA A 136 -0.03 5.29 -0.68
CA ALA A 136 1.07 6.03 -1.25
C ALA A 136 1.71 5.20 -2.36
N ALA A 137 2.24 5.91 -3.35
CA ALA A 137 2.99 5.34 -4.46
C ALA A 137 4.27 6.16 -4.66
N VAL A 138 5.32 5.52 -5.16
CA VAL A 138 6.63 6.14 -5.37
C VAL A 138 7.23 5.70 -6.70
N CYS A 139 7.86 6.64 -7.40
CA CYS A 139 8.71 6.39 -8.56
C CYS A 139 10.12 6.92 -8.32
N LEU A 140 11.11 6.37 -9.03
CA LEU A 140 12.50 6.77 -8.94
C LEU A 140 12.99 7.26 -10.31
N GLU A 141 13.39 8.53 -10.41
CA GLU A 141 14.10 9.06 -11.57
C GLU A 141 15.60 9.16 -11.26
N GLN A 142 16.46 8.80 -12.20
CA GLN A 142 17.92 8.87 -12.02
C GLN A 142 18.53 9.80 -13.06
N HIS A 143 19.19 10.87 -12.61
CA HIS A 143 19.85 11.84 -13.47
C HIS A 143 21.35 11.58 -13.43
N ILE A 144 21.88 11.00 -14.50
CA ILE A 144 23.27 10.57 -14.65
C ILE A 144 23.99 11.60 -15.51
N SER A 145 25.08 12.20 -15.01
CA SER A 145 25.86 13.14 -15.81
C SER A 145 26.65 12.40 -16.89
N THR A 146 26.64 12.94 -18.11
CA THR A 146 27.45 12.42 -19.24
C THR A 146 28.81 13.09 -19.35
N SER A 147 29.08 14.11 -18.51
CA SER A 147 30.37 14.80 -18.47
C SER A 147 31.43 13.95 -17.78
N LEU A 148 32.68 14.03 -18.27
CA LEU A 148 33.86 13.43 -17.64
C LEU A 148 34.20 14.04 -16.27
N ALA A 149 33.50 15.11 -15.86
CA ALA A 149 33.58 15.63 -14.51
C ALA A 149 32.92 14.66 -13.51
N LEU A 150 33.53 14.49 -12.33
CA LEU A 150 33.05 13.68 -11.20
C LEU A 150 31.72 14.20 -10.62
N ASN A 151 30.65 14.18 -11.40
CA ASN A 151 29.32 14.52 -10.95
C ASN A 151 28.58 13.24 -10.59
N HIS A 152 28.22 13.11 -9.31
CA HIS A 152 27.45 11.98 -8.82
C HIS A 152 26.04 11.98 -9.41
N PRO A 153 25.47 10.80 -9.73
CA PRO A 153 24.09 10.72 -10.19
C PRO A 153 23.15 11.26 -9.11
N THR A 154 22.06 11.89 -9.54
CA THR A 154 21.01 12.38 -8.65
C THR A 154 19.82 11.43 -8.72
N LEU A 155 19.41 10.89 -7.58
CA LEU A 155 18.20 10.10 -7.43
C LEU A 155 17.05 11.03 -7.01
N VAL A 156 15.99 11.10 -7.80
CA VAL A 156 14.75 11.81 -7.44
C VAL A 156 13.71 10.77 -7.04
N ILE A 157 13.23 10.88 -5.82
CA ILE A 157 12.18 10.05 -5.25
C ILE A 157 10.88 10.85 -5.31
N LEU A 158 10.03 10.50 -6.28
CA LEU A 158 8.75 11.16 -6.48
C LEU A 158 7.66 10.41 -5.70
N VAL A 159 7.04 11.07 -4.72
CA VAL A 159 6.07 10.49 -3.80
C VAL A 159 4.68 11.05 -4.06
N ALA A 160 3.71 10.17 -4.29
CA ALA A 160 2.29 10.53 -4.40
C ALA A 160 1.47 9.85 -3.29
N GLY A 161 0.47 10.57 -2.79
CA GLY A 161 -0.50 10.06 -1.82
C GLY A 161 -1.94 10.30 -2.31
N MET A 162 -2.88 9.53 -1.77
CA MET A 162 -4.32 9.80 -1.98
C MET A 162 -4.73 11.19 -1.47
N ASP A 163 -4.19 11.56 -0.30
CA ASP A 163 -4.35 12.87 0.31
C ASP A 163 -2.99 13.58 0.38
N ILE A 164 -3.02 14.87 0.76
CA ILE A 164 -1.81 15.66 0.98
C ILE A 164 -1.00 14.98 2.08
N LEU A 165 0.26 14.68 1.79
CA LEU A 165 1.19 14.11 2.76
C LEU A 165 1.38 15.10 3.92
N ASP A 166 1.13 14.61 5.14
CA ASP A 166 1.33 15.36 6.37
C ASP A 166 2.81 15.77 6.52
N GLU A 167 3.05 16.99 6.99
CA GLU A 167 4.41 17.56 7.06
C GLU A 167 5.35 16.71 7.92
N LYS A 168 4.86 16.06 8.98
CA LYS A 168 5.70 15.16 9.80
C LYS A 168 6.15 13.93 9.01
N VAL A 169 5.35 13.48 8.05
CA VAL A 169 5.73 12.39 7.15
C VAL A 169 6.84 12.86 6.22
N LYS A 170 6.74 14.07 5.69
CA LYS A 170 7.80 14.67 4.85
C LYS A 170 9.09 14.86 5.63
N GLU A 171 9.01 15.37 6.86
CA GLU A 171 10.16 15.51 7.77
C GLU A 171 10.83 14.16 8.06
N MET A 172 10.04 13.11 8.36
CA MET A 172 10.56 11.76 8.55
C MET A 172 11.25 11.23 7.29
N LEU A 173 10.64 11.38 6.10
CA LEU A 173 11.24 10.95 4.84
C LEU A 173 12.55 11.70 4.55
N GLN A 174 12.59 13.01 4.80
CA GLN A 174 13.79 13.82 4.66
C GLN A 174 14.90 13.38 5.62
N ALA A 175 14.56 13.09 6.88
CA ALA A 175 15.52 12.58 7.85
C ALA A 175 16.08 11.21 7.43
N VAL A 176 15.23 10.29 6.97
CA VAL A 176 15.68 8.99 6.42
C VAL A 176 16.61 9.20 5.22
N VAL A 177 16.25 10.08 4.29
CA VAL A 177 17.10 10.41 3.13
C VAL A 177 18.45 11.01 3.56
N ALA A 178 18.46 11.91 4.54
CA ALA A 178 19.70 12.50 5.06
C ALA A 178 20.63 11.42 5.65
N GLU A 179 20.10 10.44 6.36
CA GLU A 179 20.87 9.30 6.86
C GLU A 179 21.38 8.39 5.73
N LEU A 180 20.59 8.16 4.68
CA LEU A 180 21.03 7.39 3.52
C LEU A 180 22.13 8.10 2.71
N GLN A 181 22.08 9.43 2.64
CA GLN A 181 23.14 10.22 2.02
C GLN A 181 24.40 10.25 2.88
N SER A 182 24.27 10.35 4.21
CA SER A 182 25.42 10.32 5.13
C SER A 182 26.13 8.97 5.08
N LEU A 183 25.38 7.86 4.88
CA LEU A 183 25.91 6.50 4.71
C LEU A 183 26.85 6.32 3.53
N SER A 184 26.70 7.17 2.51
CA SER A 184 27.64 7.16 1.39
C SER A 184 29.04 7.64 1.81
N GLN A 185 29.15 8.31 2.97
CA GLN A 185 30.38 8.93 3.49
C GLN A 185 30.85 8.38 4.86
N ALA A 186 29.94 7.87 5.71
CA ALA A 186 30.22 7.36 7.06
C ALA A 186 29.38 6.10 7.39
N GLU A 187 29.62 5.48 8.55
CA GLU A 187 28.79 4.38 9.06
C GLU A 187 27.59 4.90 9.85
N ALA A 188 26.42 5.02 9.21
CA ALA A 188 25.16 5.07 9.95
C ALA A 188 24.68 3.65 10.29
N THR A 189 23.86 3.55 11.33
CA THR A 189 23.29 2.29 11.78
C THR A 189 21.85 2.18 11.33
N THR A 190 21.45 0.96 10.94
CA THR A 190 20.05 0.60 10.64
C THR A 190 19.09 1.06 11.74
N GLU A 191 19.56 1.06 12.99
CA GLU A 191 18.86 1.54 14.18
C GLU A 191 18.33 2.97 14.05
N VAL A 192 19.10 3.92 13.49
CA VAL A 192 18.68 5.32 13.41
C VAL A 192 17.50 5.47 12.45
N ILE A 193 17.64 4.95 11.23
CA ILE A 193 16.56 4.95 10.24
C ILE A 193 15.32 4.23 10.78
N PHE A 194 15.52 3.08 11.43
CA PHE A 194 14.43 2.34 12.05
C PHE A 194 13.71 3.15 13.13
N GLN A 195 14.44 3.85 14.00
CA GLN A 195 13.85 4.68 15.04
C GLN A 195 13.02 5.84 14.46
N LEU A 196 13.53 6.52 13.43
CA LEU A 196 12.80 7.57 12.71
C LEU A 196 11.46 7.05 12.16
N ILE A 197 11.49 5.88 11.52
CA ILE A 197 10.29 5.25 10.95
C ILE A 197 9.31 4.86 12.06
N ILE A 198 9.75 4.18 13.12
CA ILE A 198 8.87 3.70 14.20
C ILE A 198 8.23 4.87 14.95
N GLN A 199 8.98 5.94 15.21
CA GLN A 199 8.45 7.13 15.88
C GLN A 199 7.24 7.70 15.12
N GLN A 200 7.31 7.75 13.79
CA GLN A 200 6.22 8.26 12.98
C GLN A 200 5.08 7.25 12.78
N HIS A 201 5.38 5.94 12.80
CA HIS A 201 4.41 4.86 12.57
C HIS A 201 3.81 4.23 13.83
N GLU A 202 4.12 4.75 15.02
CA GLU A 202 3.69 4.17 16.30
C GLU A 202 2.19 3.86 16.33
N GLN A 203 1.34 4.85 16.03
CA GLN A 203 -0.12 4.65 16.07
C GLN A 203 -0.62 3.64 15.03
N LYS A 204 0.01 3.58 13.86
CA LYS A 204 -0.33 2.58 12.85
C LYS A 204 0.06 1.18 13.31
N LEU A 205 1.24 1.02 13.89
CA LEU A 205 1.68 -0.24 14.49
C LEU A 205 0.77 -0.68 15.63
N LEU A 206 0.40 0.21 16.55
CA LEU A 206 -0.57 -0.09 17.61
C LEU A 206 -1.93 -0.53 17.04
N GLY A 207 -2.38 0.11 15.95
CA GLY A 207 -3.56 -0.32 15.19
C GLY A 207 -3.42 -1.71 14.59
N ARG A 208 -2.24 -2.03 14.03
CA ARG A 208 -1.93 -3.37 13.50
C ARG A 208 -1.92 -4.44 14.59
N LEU A 209 -1.43 -4.10 15.78
CA LEU A 209 -1.46 -4.95 16.98
C LEU A 209 -2.87 -5.10 17.56
N ARG A 210 -3.83 -4.27 17.11
CA ARG A 210 -5.16 -4.12 17.74
C ARG A 210 -5.04 -3.86 19.23
N SER A 211 -4.03 -3.08 19.61
CA SER A 211 -3.69 -2.84 21.00
C SER A 211 -4.70 -1.91 21.66
N ARG A 212 -4.96 -2.09 22.97
CA ARG A 212 -5.71 -1.13 23.79
C ARG A 212 -5.04 0.26 23.86
N LYS A 213 -3.75 0.30 23.53
CA LYS A 213 -2.88 1.48 23.53
C LYS A 213 -3.07 2.36 22.29
N TRP A 214 -3.78 1.84 21.27
CA TRP A 214 -4.02 2.55 20.03
C TRP A 214 -5.06 3.65 20.17
N THR A 215 -4.71 4.87 19.73
CA THR A 215 -5.70 5.94 19.55
C THR A 215 -6.48 5.70 18.27
N LYS A 216 -7.59 4.98 18.40
CA LYS A 216 -8.43 4.57 17.28
C LYS A 216 -9.04 5.77 16.53
N PRO A 217 -8.85 5.89 15.21
CA PRO A 217 -9.48 6.93 14.39
C PRO A 217 -11.01 6.86 14.42
N LYS A 218 -11.68 8.01 14.31
CA LYS A 218 -13.16 8.12 14.33
C LYS A 218 -13.85 7.18 13.34
N HIS A 219 -13.33 7.08 12.12
CA HIS A 219 -13.90 6.22 11.07
C HIS A 219 -13.79 4.71 11.39
N LEU A 220 -12.93 4.32 12.34
CA LEU A 220 -12.79 2.94 12.82
C LEU A 220 -13.42 2.71 14.20
N ALA A 221 -14.04 3.73 14.81
CA ALA A 221 -14.59 3.67 16.17
C ALA A 221 -15.54 2.49 16.40
N ARG A 222 -16.30 2.10 15.37
CA ARG A 222 -17.29 1.00 15.42
C ARG A 222 -16.69 -0.39 15.30
N THR A 223 -15.39 -0.51 15.00
CA THR A 223 -14.73 -1.82 14.88
C THR A 223 -14.35 -2.32 16.26
N HIS A 224 -14.85 -3.47 16.69
CA HIS A 224 -14.41 -4.13 17.93
C HIS A 224 -13.68 -5.41 17.55
N LYS A 225 -12.34 -5.32 17.46
CA LYS A 225 -11.50 -6.49 17.21
C LYS A 225 -10.71 -6.79 18.47
N LYS A 226 -10.59 -8.08 18.81
CA LYS A 226 -9.73 -8.55 19.88
C LYS A 226 -8.25 -8.24 19.58
N PRO A 227 -7.39 -8.01 20.59
CA PRO A 227 -5.95 -7.83 20.41
C PRO A 227 -5.31 -8.94 19.57
N LEU A 228 -4.26 -8.60 18.82
CA LEU A 228 -3.63 -9.53 17.86
C LEU A 228 -3.08 -10.80 18.53
N TRP A 229 -2.56 -10.71 19.76
CA TRP A 229 -2.05 -11.87 20.49
C TRP A 229 -3.11 -12.97 20.68
N GLN A 230 -4.40 -12.62 20.73
CA GLN A 230 -5.49 -13.58 20.89
C GLN A 230 -5.78 -14.39 19.61
N ASP A 231 -5.11 -14.10 18.49
CA ASP A 231 -5.19 -14.92 17.28
C ASP A 231 -4.18 -16.09 17.30
N PHE A 232 -3.19 -16.07 18.20
CA PHE A 232 -2.10 -17.06 18.22
C PHE A 232 -2.59 -18.47 18.57
N ASP A 233 -3.66 -18.59 19.35
CA ASP A 233 -4.29 -19.89 19.64
C ASP A 233 -4.77 -20.58 18.35
N ASN A 234 -5.27 -19.81 17.38
CA ASN A 234 -5.66 -20.36 16.08
C ASN A 234 -4.42 -20.83 15.31
N LEU A 235 -3.32 -20.07 15.33
CA LEU A 235 -2.06 -20.49 14.71
C LEU A 235 -1.57 -21.81 15.32
N LEU A 236 -1.46 -21.88 16.65
CA LEU A 236 -1.04 -23.09 17.38
C LEU A 236 -1.91 -24.29 17.03
N HIS A 237 -3.22 -24.10 17.02
CA HIS A 237 -4.14 -25.16 16.66
C HIS A 237 -3.90 -25.65 15.24
N ARG A 238 -3.72 -24.76 14.25
CA ARG A 238 -3.49 -25.13 12.85
C ARG A 238 -2.21 -25.93 12.64
N VAL A 239 -1.14 -25.73 13.43
CA VAL A 239 0.09 -26.54 13.37
C VAL A 239 -0.22 -28.04 13.46
N GLN A 240 -1.13 -28.43 14.36
CA GLN A 240 -1.49 -29.84 14.58
C GLN A 240 -2.18 -30.47 13.37
N HIS A 241 -2.88 -29.67 12.56
CA HIS A 241 -3.60 -30.14 11.38
C HIS A 241 -2.69 -30.23 10.16
N VAL A 242 -1.79 -29.25 9.96
CA VAL A 242 -0.91 -29.20 8.78
C VAL A 242 0.36 -30.04 8.94
N PHE A 243 0.69 -30.46 10.16
CA PHE A 243 1.76 -31.42 10.50
C PHE A 243 1.19 -32.61 11.28
N ALA A 244 0.23 -33.32 10.70
CA ALA A 244 -0.52 -34.38 11.40
C ALA A 244 0.30 -35.66 11.62
N LYS A 245 1.27 -35.97 10.76
CA LYS A 245 1.98 -37.27 10.77
C LYS A 245 2.82 -37.43 12.04
N LYS A 246 2.92 -38.65 12.56
CA LYS A 246 3.73 -38.97 13.76
C LYS A 246 5.22 -38.69 13.54
N SER A 247 5.72 -38.87 12.31
CA SER A 247 7.09 -38.53 11.91
C SER A 247 7.40 -37.04 11.98
N GLU A 248 6.37 -36.17 12.00
CA GLU A 248 6.52 -34.71 12.02
C GLU A 248 6.34 -34.13 13.43
N ARG A 249 6.38 -34.97 14.46
CA ARG A 249 6.18 -34.54 15.85
C ARG A 249 7.17 -33.46 16.26
N ASP A 250 8.46 -33.64 15.97
CA ASP A 250 9.51 -32.73 16.42
C ASP A 250 9.39 -31.37 15.73
N VAL A 251 9.06 -31.36 14.43
CA VAL A 251 8.79 -30.14 13.65
C VAL A 251 7.57 -29.40 14.21
N ARG A 252 6.49 -30.14 14.50
CA ARG A 252 5.25 -29.60 15.09
C ARG A 252 5.52 -28.97 16.47
N GLU A 253 6.32 -29.62 17.30
CA GLU A 253 6.70 -29.12 18.62
C GLU A 253 7.56 -27.86 18.50
N ALA A 254 8.55 -27.86 17.60
CA ALA A 254 9.39 -26.68 17.35
C ALA A 254 8.58 -25.47 16.86
N ILE A 255 7.65 -25.66 15.91
CA ILE A 255 6.76 -24.59 15.43
C ILE A 255 5.85 -24.11 16.56
N GLY A 256 5.27 -25.04 17.34
CA GLY A 256 4.40 -24.73 18.47
C GLY A 256 5.11 -23.88 19.52
N THR A 257 6.32 -24.27 19.92
CA THR A 257 7.18 -23.51 20.84
C THR A 257 7.47 -22.13 20.28
N SER A 258 7.90 -22.04 19.02
CA SER A 258 8.22 -20.76 18.39
C SER A 258 7.02 -19.81 18.32
N ILE A 259 5.84 -20.30 17.93
CA ILE A 259 4.59 -19.50 17.94
C ILE A 259 4.22 -19.08 19.38
N GLY A 260 4.40 -19.96 20.36
CA GLY A 260 4.13 -19.67 21.77
C GLY A 260 5.02 -18.56 22.31
N GLU A 261 6.33 -18.60 22.02
CA GLU A 261 7.30 -17.58 22.43
C GLU A 261 6.96 -16.19 21.87
N ILE A 262 6.75 -16.09 20.55
CA ILE A 262 6.39 -14.80 19.95
C ILE A 262 5.00 -14.34 20.42
N GLY A 263 4.04 -15.25 20.61
CA GLY A 263 2.72 -14.95 21.15
C GLY A 263 2.76 -14.36 22.56
N ASN A 264 3.65 -14.91 23.41
CA ASN A 264 3.91 -14.36 24.74
C ASN A 264 4.48 -12.95 24.69
N MET A 265 5.44 -12.68 23.79
CA MET A 265 5.95 -11.31 23.62
C MET A 265 4.86 -10.30 23.25
N PHE A 266 3.93 -10.67 22.35
CA PHE A 266 2.80 -9.81 21.99
C PHE A 266 1.82 -9.62 23.15
N LYS A 267 1.59 -10.68 23.95
CA LYS A 267 0.74 -10.63 25.13
C LYS A 267 1.36 -9.76 26.22
N ASP A 268 2.66 -9.90 26.48
CA ASP A 268 3.39 -9.11 27.47
C ASP A 268 3.43 -7.64 27.06
N PHE A 269 3.63 -7.36 25.77
CA PHE A 269 3.50 -6.01 25.23
C PHE A 269 2.09 -5.45 25.47
N GLU A 270 1.03 -6.23 25.30
CA GLU A 270 -0.34 -5.75 25.53
C GLU A 270 -0.63 -5.49 27.02
N VAL A 271 -0.18 -6.39 27.90
CA VAL A 271 -0.49 -6.36 29.34
C VAL A 271 0.39 -5.36 30.12
N SER A 272 1.59 -5.06 29.63
CA SER A 272 2.49 -4.10 30.27
C SER A 272 1.86 -2.71 30.40
N GLY A 273 2.00 -2.10 31.59
CA GLY A 273 1.47 -0.77 31.92
C GLY A 273 2.44 0.39 31.67
N THR A 274 3.71 0.09 31.37
CA THR A 274 4.76 1.07 31.06
C THR A 274 5.16 0.92 29.60
N GLU A 275 4.61 1.76 28.76
CA GLU A 275 4.93 1.81 27.34
C GLU A 275 6.22 2.58 27.12
N THR A 276 7.15 1.98 26.41
CA THR A 276 8.30 2.69 25.86
C THR A 276 8.33 2.46 24.35
N ALA A 277 8.70 3.49 23.58
CA ALA A 277 8.98 3.34 22.15
C ALA A 277 9.97 2.19 21.88
N GLN A 278 10.85 1.91 22.84
CA GLN A 278 11.80 0.80 22.81
C GLN A 278 11.11 -0.57 22.82
N SER A 279 10.09 -0.79 23.67
CA SER A 279 9.38 -2.09 23.70
C SER A 279 8.69 -2.41 22.37
N LEU A 280 8.15 -1.40 21.68
CA LEU A 280 7.56 -1.57 20.35
C LEU A 280 8.64 -1.90 19.31
N GLN A 281 9.79 -1.23 19.37
CA GLN A 281 10.94 -1.50 18.52
C GLN A 281 11.44 -2.94 18.67
N GLU A 282 11.60 -3.42 19.91
CA GLU A 282 12.01 -4.79 20.22
C GLU A 282 11.00 -5.81 19.68
N LEU A 283 9.70 -5.56 19.86
CA LEU A 283 8.63 -6.42 19.33
C LEU A 283 8.67 -6.51 17.79
N VAL A 284 8.86 -5.38 17.11
CA VAL A 284 8.97 -5.31 15.65
C VAL A 284 10.20 -6.09 15.15
N LYS A 285 11.36 -5.91 15.79
CA LYS A 285 12.60 -6.65 15.46
C LYS A 285 12.43 -8.16 15.66
N ALA A 286 11.87 -8.57 16.81
CA ALA A 286 11.60 -9.98 17.09
C ALA A 286 10.62 -10.59 16.07
N THR A 287 9.57 -9.85 15.70
CA THR A 287 8.61 -10.29 14.68
C THR A 287 9.26 -10.48 13.31
N PHE A 288 10.17 -9.59 12.92
CA PHE A 288 10.94 -9.75 11.68
C PHE A 288 11.78 -11.03 11.68
N VAL A 289 12.58 -11.24 12.74
CA VAL A 289 13.44 -12.42 12.86
C VAL A 289 12.60 -13.70 12.82
N TRP A 290 11.47 -13.68 13.53
CA TRP A 290 10.51 -14.79 13.55
C TRP A 290 9.93 -15.07 12.15
N CYS A 291 9.50 -14.04 11.41
CA CYS A 291 8.96 -14.20 10.06
C CYS A 291 10.00 -14.76 9.07
N LYS A 292 11.29 -14.43 9.22
CA LYS A 292 12.35 -14.95 8.34
C LYS A 292 12.81 -16.37 8.70
N SER A 293 12.29 -16.95 9.78
CA SER A 293 12.65 -18.32 10.17
C SER A 293 12.17 -19.33 9.10
N PRO A 294 13.06 -20.18 8.55
CA PRO A 294 12.65 -21.21 7.58
C PRO A 294 11.57 -22.15 8.13
N LEU A 295 11.60 -22.41 9.44
CA LEU A 295 10.61 -23.21 10.15
C LEU A 295 9.20 -22.62 10.02
N ILE A 296 9.08 -21.30 10.17
CA ILE A 296 7.82 -20.58 10.07
C ILE A 296 7.41 -20.39 8.61
N GLY A 297 8.37 -20.22 7.69
CA GLY A 297 8.11 -20.21 6.25
C GLY A 297 7.50 -21.52 5.75
N ALA A 298 8.04 -22.66 6.18
CA ALA A 298 7.49 -23.98 5.88
C ALA A 298 6.05 -24.14 6.43
N TYR A 299 5.79 -23.66 7.65
CA TYR A 299 4.44 -23.64 8.21
C TYR A 299 3.48 -22.78 7.37
N ALA A 300 3.89 -21.57 6.98
CA ALA A 300 3.08 -20.68 6.16
C ALA A 300 2.75 -21.31 4.80
N SER A 301 3.74 -21.90 4.12
CA SER A 301 3.56 -22.57 2.83
C SER A 301 2.58 -23.75 2.90
N ARG A 302 2.68 -24.59 3.94
CA ARG A 302 1.71 -25.67 4.15
C ARG A 302 0.32 -25.15 4.49
N LEU A 303 0.23 -24.05 5.23
CA LEU A 303 -1.06 -23.45 5.57
C LEU A 303 -1.77 -22.89 4.33
N GLU A 304 -1.04 -22.33 3.37
CA GLU A 304 -1.60 -21.85 2.09
C GLU A 304 -2.16 -22.98 1.22
N THR A 305 -1.67 -24.21 1.39
CA THR A 305 -2.13 -25.40 0.65
C THR A 305 -3.11 -26.27 1.45
N ALA A 306 -3.38 -25.96 2.73
CA ALA A 306 -4.19 -26.76 3.64
C ALA A 306 -5.72 -26.66 3.43
N GLY A 307 -6.17 -25.93 2.42
CA GLY A 307 -7.59 -25.80 2.03
C GLY A 307 -8.28 -24.52 2.49
N ASP A 308 -9.42 -24.20 1.86
CA ASP A 308 -10.13 -22.93 2.04
C ASP A 308 -11.19 -23.01 3.15
N THR A 309 -10.73 -23.01 4.40
CA THR A 309 -11.61 -22.87 5.58
C THR A 309 -11.47 -21.49 6.19
N ARG A 310 -12.54 -21.00 6.84
CA ARG A 310 -12.51 -19.70 7.54
C ARG A 310 -11.38 -19.62 8.57
N GLN A 311 -11.06 -20.72 9.24
CA GLN A 311 -10.02 -20.80 10.25
C GLN A 311 -8.61 -20.75 9.64
N VAL A 312 -8.40 -21.41 8.49
CA VAL A 312 -7.15 -21.31 7.73
C VAL A 312 -6.98 -19.90 7.17
N ALA A 313 -8.02 -19.33 6.57
CA ALA A 313 -7.99 -17.95 6.08
C ALA A 313 -7.70 -16.94 7.21
N ALA A 314 -8.26 -17.15 8.41
CA ALA A 314 -7.94 -16.33 9.57
C ALA A 314 -6.47 -16.48 10.03
N ALA A 315 -5.95 -17.71 10.07
CA ALA A 315 -4.54 -17.96 10.41
C ALA A 315 -3.57 -17.33 9.40
N ILE A 316 -3.85 -17.45 8.10
CA ILE A 316 -3.09 -16.77 7.04
C ILE A 316 -3.13 -15.26 7.25
N LYS A 317 -4.31 -14.67 7.51
CA LYS A 317 -4.44 -13.24 7.82
C LYS A 317 -3.59 -12.81 9.01
N THR A 318 -3.53 -13.62 10.08
CA THR A 318 -2.67 -13.37 11.24
C THR A 318 -1.19 -13.39 10.85
N LEU A 319 -0.72 -14.41 10.13
CA LEU A 319 0.67 -14.49 9.64
C LEU A 319 1.05 -13.27 8.79
N ARG A 320 0.18 -12.90 7.85
CA ARG A 320 0.38 -11.72 6.99
C ARG A 320 0.37 -10.40 7.76
N GLN A 321 -0.35 -10.32 8.88
CA GLN A 321 -0.30 -9.16 9.75
C GLN A 321 1.05 -9.06 10.46
N LEU A 322 1.62 -10.18 10.89
CA LEU A 322 2.96 -10.24 11.46
C LEU A 322 4.03 -9.82 10.45
N GLU A 323 3.91 -10.22 9.18
CA GLU A 323 4.82 -9.75 8.13
C GLU A 323 4.83 -8.22 8.00
N LYS A 324 3.65 -7.59 8.06
CA LYS A 324 3.54 -6.12 7.97
C LYS A 324 4.16 -5.42 9.17
N ILE A 325 4.17 -6.05 10.34
CA ILE A 325 4.84 -5.54 11.54
C ILE A 325 6.36 -5.69 11.37
N GLY A 326 6.85 -6.88 11.02
CA GLY A 326 8.28 -7.12 10.80
C GLY A 326 8.88 -6.32 9.64
N ALA A 327 8.07 -5.94 8.65
CA ALA A 327 8.52 -5.22 7.46
C ALA A 327 9.19 -3.88 7.77
N TYR A 328 8.86 -3.21 8.88
CA TYR A 328 9.50 -1.96 9.27
C TYR A 328 11.00 -2.11 9.53
N TRP A 329 11.40 -3.22 10.19
CA TRP A 329 12.81 -3.52 10.38
C TRP A 329 13.48 -3.96 9.06
N ARG A 330 12.78 -4.77 8.24
CA ARG A 330 13.24 -5.12 6.89
C ARG A 330 13.58 -3.87 6.09
N ILE A 331 12.66 -2.91 6.00
CA ILE A 331 12.81 -1.69 5.21
C ILE A 331 14.05 -0.91 5.65
N ALA A 332 14.25 -0.74 6.96
CA ALA A 332 15.44 -0.07 7.46
C ALA A 332 16.73 -0.80 7.03
N GLN A 333 16.76 -2.14 7.13
CA GLN A 333 17.92 -2.94 6.69
C GLN A 333 18.17 -2.83 5.19
N ASP A 334 17.11 -2.94 4.38
CA ASP A 334 17.21 -2.95 2.93
C ASP A 334 17.65 -1.58 2.40
N LEU A 335 17.10 -0.47 2.93
CA LEU A 335 17.52 0.88 2.53
C LEU A 335 19.00 1.14 2.86
N VAL A 336 19.47 0.73 4.05
CA VAL A 336 20.90 0.84 4.42
C VAL A 336 21.76 -0.02 3.51
N ALA A 337 21.34 -1.26 3.22
CA ALA A 337 22.06 -2.14 2.31
C ALA A 337 22.14 -1.56 0.89
N MET A 338 21.06 -0.99 0.37
CA MET A 338 21.01 -0.33 -0.94
C MET A 338 21.93 0.90 -0.99
N ALA A 339 21.89 1.76 0.03
CA ALA A 339 22.78 2.93 0.10
C ALA A 339 24.26 2.53 0.16
N LYS A 340 24.60 1.45 0.87
CA LYS A 340 25.97 0.92 0.94
C LYS A 340 26.41 0.26 -0.37
N GLN A 341 25.52 -0.44 -1.05
CA GLN A 341 25.82 -1.14 -2.30
C GLN A 341 25.91 -0.17 -3.50
N TYR A 342 25.01 0.81 -3.58
CA TYR A 342 24.90 1.78 -4.68
C TYR A 342 25.26 3.19 -4.20
N LYS A 343 26.43 3.34 -3.56
CA LYS A 343 26.86 4.61 -2.93
C LYS A 343 26.71 5.81 -3.85
N GLN A 344 27.10 5.68 -5.11
CA GLN A 344 27.05 6.77 -6.09
C GLN A 344 25.60 7.27 -6.31
N VAL A 345 24.63 6.35 -6.36
CA VAL A 345 23.21 6.68 -6.54
C VAL A 345 22.62 7.36 -5.30
N PHE A 346 22.98 6.89 -4.11
CA PHE A 346 22.44 7.39 -2.84
C PHE A 346 23.18 8.62 -2.28
N GLN A 347 24.24 9.11 -2.94
CA GLN A 347 24.97 10.32 -2.50
C GLN A 347 24.11 11.59 -2.59
N ARG A 348 23.27 11.69 -3.63
CA ARG A 348 22.45 12.87 -3.89
C ARG A 348 21.02 12.45 -4.18
N ILE A 349 20.18 12.58 -3.15
CA ILE A 349 18.78 12.20 -3.21
C ILE A 349 17.93 13.47 -3.07
N HIS A 350 16.92 13.62 -3.92
CA HIS A 350 15.87 14.64 -3.77
C HIS A 350 14.52 13.98 -3.56
N LEU A 351 13.72 14.55 -2.67
CA LEU A 351 12.33 14.17 -2.47
C LEU A 351 11.43 15.18 -3.15
N GLU A 352 10.55 14.68 -4.00
CA GLU A 352 9.50 15.47 -4.62
C GLU A 352 8.13 14.91 -4.24
N TYR A 353 7.17 15.80 -3.99
CA TYR A 353 5.84 15.44 -3.51
C TYR A 353 4.79 15.88 -4.52
N VAL A 354 3.99 14.92 -4.97
CA VAL A 354 2.90 15.17 -5.91
C VAL A 354 1.68 15.70 -5.14
N THR A 355 1.19 16.86 -5.53
CA THR A 355 -0.08 17.39 -5.00
C THR A 355 -1.24 16.51 -5.47
N PRO A 356 -2.10 16.01 -4.58
CA PRO A 356 -3.22 15.16 -4.99
C PRO A 356 -4.26 15.93 -5.81
N TYR A 357 -5.03 15.17 -6.57
CA TYR A 357 -6.19 15.68 -7.28
C TYR A 357 -7.44 15.64 -6.40
N ALA A 358 -8.34 16.61 -6.60
CA ALA A 358 -9.65 16.63 -5.95
C ALA A 358 -10.50 15.42 -6.37
N SER A 359 -11.48 15.04 -5.56
CA SER A 359 -12.50 14.08 -6.00
C SER A 359 -13.53 14.74 -6.92
N ILE A 360 -14.05 14.01 -7.91
CA ILE A 360 -15.13 14.49 -8.78
C ILE A 360 -16.45 13.78 -8.43
N PRO A 361 -17.61 14.46 -8.48
CA PRO A 361 -18.90 13.79 -8.31
C PRO A 361 -19.16 12.74 -9.40
N THR A 362 -19.87 11.67 -9.05
CA THR A 362 -20.41 10.70 -10.01
C THR A 362 -21.85 10.31 -9.65
N SER A 363 -22.66 10.06 -10.67
CA SER A 363 -23.97 9.40 -10.56
C SER A 363 -23.94 7.94 -10.99
N ILE A 364 -22.83 7.47 -11.58
CA ILE A 364 -22.65 6.11 -12.10
C ILE A 364 -21.69 5.38 -11.15
N ALA A 365 -22.28 4.57 -10.27
CA ALA A 365 -21.56 3.70 -9.34
C ALA A 365 -22.43 2.49 -8.99
N TYR A 366 -21.80 1.39 -8.60
CA TYR A 366 -22.46 0.19 -8.13
C TYR A 366 -23.19 0.45 -6.81
N GLU A 367 -22.49 1.10 -5.89
CA GLU A 367 -23.00 1.42 -4.56
C GLU A 367 -23.66 2.80 -4.50
N SER A 368 -24.85 2.86 -3.90
CA SER A 368 -25.62 4.12 -3.79
C SER A 368 -24.94 5.22 -2.98
N TRP A 369 -23.92 4.88 -2.18
CA TRP A 369 -23.13 5.82 -1.39
C TRP A 369 -21.85 6.27 -2.10
N ALA A 370 -21.44 5.61 -3.19
CA ALA A 370 -20.25 5.93 -3.97
C ALA A 370 -20.52 7.11 -4.90
N ARG A 371 -20.57 8.33 -4.33
CA ARG A 371 -20.96 9.57 -5.02
C ARG A 371 -19.79 10.35 -5.62
N THR A 372 -18.58 9.85 -5.50
CA THR A 372 -17.37 10.52 -5.97
C THR A 372 -16.39 9.54 -6.58
N CYS A 373 -15.61 10.02 -7.54
CA CYS A 373 -14.46 9.32 -8.10
C CYS A 373 -13.16 10.00 -7.65
N HIS A 374 -12.09 9.20 -7.62
CA HIS A 374 -10.81 9.54 -7.02
C HIS A 374 -9.68 9.11 -7.95
N VAL A 375 -8.65 9.95 -8.01
CA VAL A 375 -7.41 9.64 -8.74
C VAL A 375 -6.46 8.94 -7.79
N HIS A 376 -6.19 7.67 -8.06
CA HIS A 376 -5.28 6.88 -7.24
C HIS A 376 -3.83 7.36 -7.35
N ALA A 377 -3.04 7.21 -6.28
CA ALA A 377 -1.67 7.72 -6.19
C ALA A 377 -0.77 7.29 -7.36
N GLU A 378 -0.94 6.06 -7.85
CA GLU A 378 -0.19 5.53 -9.00
C GLU A 378 -0.48 6.31 -10.28
N ILE A 379 -1.74 6.67 -10.51
CA ILE A 379 -2.17 7.47 -11.67
C ILE A 379 -1.63 8.90 -11.55
N GLN A 380 -1.60 9.46 -10.33
CA GLN A 380 -1.01 10.79 -10.10
C GLN A 380 0.47 10.84 -10.52
N LEU A 381 1.24 9.77 -10.26
CA LEU A 381 2.63 9.68 -10.69
C LEU A 381 2.75 9.62 -12.21
N VAL A 382 1.94 8.80 -12.89
CA VAL A 382 1.98 8.72 -14.37
C VAL A 382 1.69 10.07 -15.00
N VAL A 383 0.70 10.79 -14.46
CA VAL A 383 0.33 12.13 -14.93
C VAL A 383 1.45 13.14 -14.70
N GLU A 384 2.11 13.11 -13.55
CA GLU A 384 3.23 14.01 -13.28
C GLU A 384 4.42 13.73 -14.21
N LEU A 385 4.76 12.47 -14.42
CA LEU A 385 5.82 12.05 -15.33
C LEU A 385 5.55 12.49 -16.78
N ALA A 386 4.31 12.35 -17.24
CA ALA A 386 3.88 12.78 -18.58
C ALA A 386 3.97 14.31 -18.77
N LYS A 387 3.66 15.09 -17.71
CA LYS A 387 3.82 16.55 -17.70
C LYS A 387 5.29 16.95 -17.77
N SER A 388 6.13 16.35 -16.94
CA SER A 388 7.58 16.63 -16.92
C SER A 388 8.25 16.26 -18.24
N ALA A 389 7.82 15.19 -18.90
CA ALA A 389 8.30 14.82 -20.24
C ALA A 389 8.02 15.86 -21.31
N SER A 390 6.89 16.56 -21.21
CA SER A 390 6.51 17.60 -22.17
C SER A 390 7.28 18.92 -21.95
N GLN A 391 7.85 19.13 -20.76
CA GLN A 391 8.51 20.38 -20.36
C GLN A 391 10.04 20.35 -20.47
N GLN A 392 10.64 19.17 -20.64
CA GLN A 392 12.10 19.03 -20.62
C GLN A 392 12.74 19.32 -21.99
N ALA A 393 13.44 20.46 -22.08
CA ALA A 393 14.47 20.66 -23.09
C ALA A 393 15.67 19.75 -22.77
N ALA A 394 16.13 18.96 -23.75
CA ALA A 394 17.27 18.07 -23.56
C ALA A 394 18.51 18.86 -23.12
N ASN A 395 18.94 18.70 -21.87
CA ASN A 395 20.29 19.11 -21.47
C ASN A 395 21.26 18.03 -21.98
N PRO A 396 22.15 18.34 -22.95
CA PRO A 396 23.05 17.34 -23.53
C PRO A 396 24.04 16.74 -22.52
N SER A 397 24.18 17.34 -21.34
CA SER A 397 25.15 16.94 -20.30
C SER A 397 24.60 15.97 -19.25
N THR A 398 23.31 15.59 -19.34
CA THR A 398 22.66 14.70 -18.37
C THR A 398 21.71 13.72 -19.06
N VAL A 399 21.90 12.43 -18.81
CA VAL A 399 20.96 11.37 -19.18
C VAL A 399 20.02 11.13 -18.01
N MET A 400 18.73 11.26 -18.25
CA MET A 400 17.70 10.94 -17.27
C MET A 400 17.15 9.55 -17.58
N VAL A 401 17.30 8.64 -16.62
CA VAL A 401 16.64 7.33 -16.62
C VAL A 401 15.26 7.52 -16.01
N ARG A 402 14.24 7.32 -16.83
CA ARG A 402 12.83 7.33 -16.42
C ARG A 402 12.54 6.21 -15.42
N PRO A 403 11.52 6.37 -14.56
CA PRO A 403 11.08 5.28 -13.70
C PRO A 403 10.58 4.13 -14.57
N ARG A 404 11.04 2.93 -14.29
CA ARG A 404 10.66 1.71 -15.02
C ARG A 404 9.58 0.92 -14.28
N THR A 405 9.28 1.32 -13.06
CA THR A 405 8.29 0.66 -12.19
C THR A 405 7.70 1.66 -11.19
N ILE A 406 6.61 1.26 -10.54
CA ILE A 406 5.97 2.04 -9.48
C ILE A 406 5.99 1.23 -8.19
N GLY A 407 6.61 1.80 -7.16
CA GLY A 407 6.53 1.30 -5.80
C GLY A 407 5.22 1.67 -5.14
N THR A 408 4.63 0.79 -4.34
CA THR A 408 3.29 1.00 -3.79
C THR A 408 3.16 0.48 -2.36
N SER A 409 2.45 1.24 -1.50
CA SER A 409 2.21 0.83 -0.10
C SER A 409 1.17 -0.29 0.05
N LYS A 410 0.37 -0.49 -1.00
CA LYS A 410 -0.56 -1.59 -1.24
C LYS A 410 -0.43 -1.97 -2.72
N TYR A 411 -0.62 -3.23 -3.07
CA TYR A 411 -0.60 -3.64 -4.47
C TYR A 411 -1.63 -2.85 -5.29
N LEU A 412 -1.42 -2.80 -6.60
CA LEU A 412 -2.29 -2.06 -7.51
C LEU A 412 -3.71 -2.60 -7.43
N CYS A 413 -4.69 -1.69 -7.44
CA CYS A 413 -6.04 -2.10 -7.79
C CYS A 413 -6.11 -2.60 -9.24
N TYR A 414 -7.17 -3.30 -9.59
CA TYR A 414 -7.33 -3.85 -10.93
C TYR A 414 -7.24 -2.76 -12.02
N LEU A 415 -7.83 -1.59 -11.79
CA LEU A 415 -7.84 -0.50 -12.78
C LEU A 415 -6.49 0.22 -12.89
N CYS A 416 -5.76 0.44 -11.78
CA CYS A 416 -4.38 0.92 -11.85
C CYS A 416 -3.48 -0.10 -12.57
N TYR A 417 -3.67 -1.40 -12.31
CA TYR A 417 -2.94 -2.46 -13.00
C TYR A 417 -3.21 -2.45 -14.51
N LEU A 418 -4.47 -2.43 -14.93
CA LEU A 418 -4.83 -2.38 -16.35
C LEU A 418 -4.28 -1.12 -17.02
N PHE A 419 -4.43 0.05 -16.37
CA PHE A 419 -3.92 1.31 -16.91
C PHE A 419 -2.41 1.24 -17.15
N LEU A 420 -1.63 0.83 -16.14
CA LEU A 420 -0.18 0.72 -16.26
C LEU A 420 0.26 -0.36 -17.28
N ARG A 421 -0.48 -1.48 -17.34
CA ARG A 421 -0.24 -2.55 -18.32
C ARG A 421 -0.44 -2.08 -19.75
N TYR A 422 -1.56 -1.41 -20.06
CA TYR A 422 -1.84 -0.88 -21.40
C TYR A 422 -1.03 0.38 -21.72
N HIS A 423 -0.61 1.14 -20.70
CA HIS A 423 0.36 2.22 -20.86
C HIS A 423 1.69 1.67 -21.39
N GLY A 424 2.18 0.56 -20.83
CA GLY A 424 3.28 -0.24 -21.37
C GLY A 424 4.69 0.25 -21.02
N GLU A 425 4.83 1.31 -20.22
CA GLU A 425 6.14 1.84 -19.80
C GLU A 425 6.63 1.31 -18.45
N PHE A 426 5.75 0.64 -17.70
CA PHE A 426 6.04 0.16 -16.34
C PHE A 426 6.09 -1.36 -16.28
N GLN A 427 7.04 -1.87 -15.49
CA GLN A 427 7.28 -3.30 -15.26
C GLN A 427 7.03 -3.64 -13.79
N LEU A 428 7.00 -4.95 -13.48
CA LEU A 428 6.87 -5.49 -12.12
C LEU A 428 5.61 -5.04 -11.37
N LEU A 429 4.49 -5.10 -12.09
CA LEU A 429 3.19 -4.65 -11.61
C LEU A 429 2.52 -5.74 -10.76
N ASN A 430 2.55 -5.55 -9.44
CA ASN A 430 1.80 -6.39 -8.50
C ASN A 430 0.37 -5.85 -8.37
N SER A 431 -0.63 -6.73 -8.42
CA SER A 431 -2.04 -6.34 -8.24
C SER A 431 -2.72 -7.17 -7.17
N HIS A 432 -3.59 -6.54 -6.39
CA HIS A 432 -4.51 -7.29 -5.53
C HIS A 432 -5.81 -7.66 -6.26
N GLY A 433 -6.02 -7.25 -7.53
CA GLY A 433 -7.14 -7.72 -8.35
C GLY A 433 -8.53 -7.19 -8.01
N ARG A 434 -8.64 -6.26 -7.04
CA ARG A 434 -9.92 -5.63 -6.69
C ARG A 434 -10.18 -4.39 -7.55
N LEU A 435 -11.38 -4.32 -8.12
CA LEU A 435 -11.92 -3.20 -8.87
C LEU A 435 -12.50 -2.14 -7.91
N TYR A 436 -12.33 -0.87 -8.27
CA TYR A 436 -12.97 0.25 -7.59
C TYR A 436 -13.65 1.12 -8.66
N ASP A 437 -14.97 1.05 -8.76
CA ASP A 437 -15.78 1.87 -9.68
C ASP A 437 -15.63 3.39 -9.44
N GLN A 438 -15.21 3.78 -8.24
CA GLN A 438 -14.83 5.14 -7.86
C GLN A 438 -13.47 5.61 -8.41
N TRP A 439 -12.86 4.90 -9.36
CA TRP A 439 -11.56 5.27 -9.95
C TRP A 439 -11.73 6.27 -11.12
N THR A 440 -10.72 7.13 -11.34
CA THR A 440 -10.65 8.00 -12.53
C THR A 440 -9.22 8.41 -12.90
N VAL A 441 -9.06 8.99 -14.10
CA VAL A 441 -7.82 9.58 -14.62
C VAL A 441 -8.04 11.08 -14.84
N PRO A 442 -7.10 11.96 -14.43
CA PRO A 442 -7.18 13.39 -14.73
C PRO A 442 -7.23 13.66 -16.24
N ASP A 443 -8.21 14.44 -16.68
CA ASP A 443 -8.35 14.92 -18.05
C ASP A 443 -7.93 16.39 -18.12
N LEU A 444 -6.68 16.63 -18.53
CA LEU A 444 -5.99 17.90 -18.34
C LEU A 444 -5.77 18.65 -19.66
N ALA A 445 -6.09 19.93 -19.68
CA ALA A 445 -5.82 20.83 -20.81
C ALA A 445 -4.31 20.95 -21.11
N GLU A 446 -3.48 20.75 -20.08
CA GLU A 446 -2.02 20.86 -20.14
C GLU A 446 -1.36 19.66 -20.84
N TYR A 447 -2.11 18.60 -21.17
CA TYR A 447 -1.55 17.47 -21.89
C TYR A 447 -1.13 17.85 -23.31
N SER A 448 0.06 17.39 -23.71
CA SER A 448 0.45 17.39 -25.11
C SER A 448 -0.51 16.51 -25.92
N THR A 449 -0.64 16.77 -27.23
CA THR A 449 -1.44 15.93 -28.12
C THR A 449 -0.99 14.46 -28.07
N ALA A 450 0.31 14.20 -27.95
CA ALA A 450 0.86 12.85 -27.84
C ALA A 450 0.40 12.17 -26.54
N THR A 451 0.51 12.86 -25.39
CA THR A 451 0.04 12.36 -24.09
C THR A 451 -1.45 12.08 -24.11
N ARG A 452 -2.25 13.01 -24.64
CA ARG A 452 -3.70 12.86 -24.73
C ARG A 452 -4.09 11.66 -25.59
N ASN A 453 -3.49 11.52 -26.77
CA ASN A 453 -3.74 10.39 -27.66
C ASN A 453 -3.33 9.06 -27.03
N LYS A 454 -2.21 9.04 -26.29
CA LYS A 454 -1.75 7.84 -25.58
C LYS A 454 -2.75 7.44 -24.49
N PHE A 455 -3.19 8.39 -23.65
CA PHE A 455 -4.15 8.09 -22.58
C PHE A 455 -5.51 7.68 -23.14
N ALA A 456 -5.99 8.31 -24.22
CA ALA A 456 -7.21 7.91 -24.89
C ALA A 456 -7.14 6.47 -25.44
N ALA A 457 -6.01 6.08 -26.05
CA ALA A 457 -5.79 4.72 -26.52
C ALA A 457 -5.71 3.70 -25.36
N VAL A 458 -5.12 4.08 -24.22
CA VAL A 458 -5.07 3.24 -23.02
C VAL A 458 -6.49 3.02 -22.48
N LEU A 459 -7.29 4.07 -22.35
CA LEU A 459 -8.67 3.97 -21.86
C LEU A 459 -9.56 3.13 -22.78
N GLU A 460 -9.42 3.28 -24.10
CA GLU A 460 -10.08 2.43 -25.09
C GLU A 460 -9.70 0.95 -24.91
N SER A 461 -8.40 0.64 -24.80
CA SER A 461 -7.92 -0.74 -24.60
C SER A 461 -8.39 -1.33 -23.27
N MET A 462 -8.49 -0.50 -22.22
CA MET A 462 -9.03 -0.90 -20.93
C MET A 462 -10.52 -1.20 -21.02
N ASP A 463 -11.30 -0.36 -21.70
CA ASP A 463 -12.73 -0.56 -21.88
C ASP A 463 -13.01 -1.85 -22.67
N GLU A 464 -12.30 -2.06 -23.78
CA GLU A 464 -12.39 -3.29 -24.56
C GLU A 464 -12.09 -4.54 -23.70
N HIS A 465 -11.09 -4.46 -22.82
CA HIS A 465 -10.77 -5.52 -21.87
C HIS A 465 -11.93 -5.78 -20.90
N VAL A 466 -12.48 -4.72 -20.30
CA VAL A 466 -13.61 -4.80 -19.36
C VAL A 466 -14.82 -5.41 -20.04
N VAL A 467 -15.18 -4.94 -21.24
CA VAL A 467 -16.29 -5.47 -22.04
C VAL A 467 -16.08 -6.94 -22.39
N GLN A 468 -14.85 -7.34 -22.72
CA GLN A 468 -14.54 -8.74 -22.98
C GLN A 468 -14.68 -9.59 -21.71
N GLN A 469 -14.21 -9.11 -20.55
CA GLN A 469 -14.38 -9.80 -19.27
C GLN A 469 -15.86 -9.95 -18.88
N ILE A 470 -16.70 -8.95 -19.15
CA ILE A 470 -18.16 -9.03 -18.95
C ILE A 470 -18.77 -10.15 -19.79
N LYS A 471 -18.35 -10.28 -21.06
CA LYS A 471 -18.84 -11.33 -21.97
C LYS A 471 -18.41 -12.73 -21.55
N GLU A 472 -17.17 -12.87 -21.07
CA GLU A 472 -16.61 -14.13 -20.59
C GLU A 472 -17.20 -14.55 -19.24
N THR A 473 -17.57 -13.59 -18.41
CA THR A 473 -18.20 -13.81 -17.09
C THR A 473 -19.69 -14.11 -17.26
N GLN A 474 -19.99 -15.32 -17.72
CA GLN A 474 -21.37 -15.78 -17.98
C GLN A 474 -22.23 -15.97 -16.73
N CYS A 475 -21.62 -16.06 -15.54
CA CYS A 475 -22.30 -16.20 -14.25
C CYS A 475 -21.63 -15.34 -13.18
N ILE A 476 -22.34 -15.09 -12.07
CA ILE A 476 -21.78 -14.34 -10.95
C ILE A 476 -20.63 -15.15 -10.33
N ILE A 477 -19.42 -14.59 -10.38
CA ILE A 477 -18.23 -15.18 -9.76
C ILE A 477 -18.02 -14.47 -8.42
N TRP A 478 -18.13 -15.21 -7.33
CA TRP A 478 -17.78 -14.68 -6.01
C TRP A 478 -16.36 -15.08 -5.65
N ARG A 479 -15.49 -14.10 -5.38
CA ARG A 479 -14.16 -14.32 -4.83
C ARG A 479 -14.02 -13.66 -3.46
N PRO A 480 -13.23 -14.25 -2.55
CA PRO A 480 -12.94 -13.63 -1.26
C PRO A 480 -12.17 -12.31 -1.47
N GLU A 481 -12.40 -11.34 -0.60
CA GLU A 481 -11.71 -10.07 -0.70
C GLU A 481 -10.19 -10.25 -0.55
N PRO A 482 -9.40 -9.77 -1.52
CA PRO A 482 -7.97 -9.98 -1.53
C PRO A 482 -7.30 -9.12 -0.45
N MET A 483 -6.23 -9.65 0.13
CA MET A 483 -5.41 -8.84 1.01
C MET A 483 -4.56 -7.86 0.18
N THR A 484 -4.82 -6.57 0.35
CA THR A 484 -4.27 -5.51 -0.51
C THR A 484 -2.81 -5.13 -0.23
N SER A 485 -2.26 -5.48 0.94
CA SER A 485 -0.84 -5.28 1.26
C SER A 485 -0.17 -6.61 1.56
N ARG A 486 0.91 -6.96 0.85
CA ARG A 486 1.78 -8.12 1.12
C ARG A 486 3.22 -7.67 1.26
N GLN A 487 3.99 -8.33 2.13
CA GLN A 487 5.41 -8.03 2.40
C GLN A 487 6.33 -9.24 2.20
N ASN A 488 5.75 -10.45 2.03
CA ASN A 488 6.42 -11.69 1.64
C ASN A 488 7.63 -12.08 2.50
N LEU A 489 7.68 -11.71 3.78
CA LEU A 489 8.78 -12.07 4.68
C LEU A 489 8.88 -13.58 4.94
N LEU A 490 7.73 -14.27 4.96
CA LEU A 490 7.65 -15.69 5.33
C LEU A 490 8.24 -16.63 4.28
N LEU A 491 8.38 -16.17 3.04
CA LEU A 491 8.77 -17.02 1.91
C LEU A 491 10.20 -16.75 1.40
N LEU A 492 10.94 -15.83 2.04
CA LEU A 492 12.30 -15.41 1.62
C LEU A 492 13.40 -16.47 1.89
N GLY A 493 13.06 -17.67 2.32
CA GLY A 493 14.03 -18.73 2.66
C GLY A 493 13.51 -20.16 2.52
N ALA A 494 12.37 -20.35 1.87
CA ALA A 494 11.87 -21.68 1.53
C ALA A 494 12.53 -22.10 0.20
N GLU A 495 13.75 -22.63 0.27
CA GLU A 495 14.22 -23.52 -0.79
C GLU A 495 13.18 -24.66 -0.91
N PRO A 496 12.75 -25.03 -2.13
CA PRO A 496 11.85 -26.16 -2.29
C PRO A 496 12.54 -27.40 -1.73
N VAL A 497 11.97 -27.98 -0.67
CA VAL A 497 12.35 -29.31 -0.21
C VAL A 497 11.92 -30.25 -1.33
N VAL A 498 12.86 -30.56 -2.21
CA VAL A 498 12.72 -31.62 -3.19
C VAL A 498 12.59 -32.90 -2.39
N ASP A 499 11.38 -33.45 -2.31
CA ASP A 499 11.13 -34.81 -1.84
C ASP A 499 11.75 -35.79 -2.85
N THR A 500 13.07 -35.96 -2.81
CA THR A 500 13.75 -37.12 -3.43
C THR A 500 13.93 -38.20 -2.38
N LEU A 501 12.84 -38.89 -2.09
CA LEU A 501 12.86 -40.22 -1.48
C LEU A 501 11.77 -41.05 -2.16
N GLU A 502 12.07 -41.53 -3.37
CA GLU A 502 11.55 -42.78 -3.96
C GLU A 502 12.16 -42.97 -5.36
N ALA A 503 13.42 -43.42 -5.41
CA ALA A 503 14.00 -44.03 -6.60
C ALA A 503 15.04 -45.06 -6.13
N GLY A 504 14.54 -46.22 -5.75
CA GLY A 504 15.37 -47.32 -5.28
C GLY A 504 14.47 -48.50 -4.98
N VAL A 505 14.13 -49.26 -6.03
CA VAL A 505 13.76 -50.68 -6.10
C VAL A 505 12.95 -50.85 -7.39
N ASP A 506 13.65 -51.25 -8.45
CA ASP A 506 13.20 -52.23 -9.46
C ASP A 506 13.99 -52.04 -10.76
N GLU A 507 15.16 -52.68 -10.84
CA GLU A 507 15.68 -53.15 -12.14
C GLU A 507 16.71 -54.26 -11.92
N LEU A 508 16.20 -55.47 -11.64
CA LEU A 508 16.94 -56.72 -11.78
C LEU A 508 15.95 -57.83 -12.13
N SER A 509 15.40 -57.78 -13.35
CA SER A 509 14.88 -58.97 -14.01
C SER A 509 14.76 -58.79 -15.52
N MET A 510 15.54 -59.61 -16.23
CA MET A 510 15.28 -60.12 -17.59
C MET A 510 15.55 -59.18 -18.78
N SER A 511 16.78 -59.20 -19.30
CA SER A 511 17.18 -59.89 -20.56
C SER A 511 18.50 -59.35 -21.08
#